data_AF-A0A6H0SK51-F1
#
_entry.id   AF-A0A6H0SK51-F1
#
_cell.length_a   1.000
_cell.length_b   1.000
_cell.length_c   1.000
_cell.angle_alpha   90.00
_cell.angle_beta   90.00
_cell.angle_gamma   90.00
#
_symmetry.space_group_name_H-M   'P 1'
#
loop_
_entity.id
_entity.type
_entity.pdbx_description
1 polymer ?
#
loop_
_entity_poly.entity_id
_entity_poly.type
_entity_poly.pdbx_seq_one_letter_code
_entity_poly.pdbx_strand_id
1 'polypeptide(L)'
;MRLETMQTQSASARLWRDDTWQVVRMPPIPEFLGGPNGALFWTCALILVGGILWKPLRVIVRRLREFAAFLDQWNGKPEKRDRADQIIQHAVPGVSARILTLEEKTERIHHEVTPNHGGSIKDAVKRIEDRSNETAYKLAETTAKLDEHIVIAKESDKAQEKLVEDVGKLKSKYAPET
;
A
#
# COMPACT_ATOMS: atom_id res chain seq x y z
N MET A 1 -31.25 -84.15 -87.02
CA MET A 1 -30.37 -83.17 -86.32
C MET A 1 -31.15 -81.86 -86.30
N ARG A 2 -31.89 -81.58 -85.21
CA ARG A 2 -31.60 -80.58 -84.16
C ARG A 2 -31.31 -79.19 -84.74
N LEU A 3 -31.88 -78.06 -84.33
CA LEU A 3 -32.84 -77.63 -83.30
C LEU A 3 -33.05 -76.13 -83.65
N GLU A 4 -34.26 -75.69 -83.96
CA GLU A 4 -34.61 -74.25 -83.86
C GLU A 4 -35.72 -74.12 -82.83
N THR A 5 -35.30 -73.96 -81.59
CA THR A 5 -36.16 -73.63 -80.45
C THR A 5 -35.66 -72.34 -79.83
N MET A 6 -36.61 -71.43 -79.63
CA MET A 6 -36.62 -70.39 -78.59
C MET A 6 -35.77 -69.14 -78.81
N GLN A 7 -36.30 -68.27 -79.66
CA GLN A 7 -36.06 -66.83 -79.65
C GLN A 7 -37.04 -66.14 -78.67
N THR A 8 -36.90 -66.34 -77.35
CA THR A 8 -37.70 -65.63 -76.33
C THR A 8 -37.00 -65.54 -74.97
N GLN A 9 -35.80 -64.95 -74.89
CA GLN A 9 -35.26 -64.47 -73.61
C GLN A 9 -34.35 -63.25 -73.84
N SER A 10 -34.82 -62.05 -73.49
CA SER A 10 -34.01 -60.88 -73.06
C SER A 10 -34.81 -59.57 -72.97
N ALA A 11 -36.12 -59.62 -72.72
CA ALA A 11 -36.98 -58.42 -72.65
C ALA A 11 -37.25 -57.87 -71.24
N SER A 12 -36.60 -58.35 -70.17
CA SER A 12 -37.00 -57.97 -68.79
C SER A 12 -35.88 -57.52 -67.85
N ALA A 13 -34.67 -57.22 -68.34
CA ALA A 13 -33.55 -56.78 -67.50
C ALA A 13 -33.11 -55.32 -67.75
N ARG A 14 -34.05 -54.43 -68.11
CA ARG A 14 -33.73 -53.03 -68.49
C ARG A 14 -34.58 -51.99 -67.76
N LEU A 15 -34.88 -52.20 -66.47
CA LEU A 15 -35.70 -51.26 -65.69
C LEU A 15 -35.24 -51.04 -64.23
N TRP A 16 -34.03 -51.47 -63.84
CA TRP A 16 -33.48 -51.20 -62.50
C TRP A 16 -32.01 -50.81 -62.55
N ARG A 17 -31.69 -49.75 -63.29
CA ARG A 17 -30.37 -49.09 -63.17
C ARG A 17 -30.50 -47.57 -63.26
N ASP A 18 -31.41 -47.02 -62.49
CA ASP A 18 -31.39 -45.61 -62.10
C ASP A 18 -30.61 -45.46 -60.81
N ASP A 19 -29.34 -45.86 -60.86
CA ASP A 19 -28.35 -45.51 -59.84
C ASP A 19 -27.66 -44.24 -60.34
N THR A 20 -28.38 -43.12 -60.26
CA THR A 20 -27.81 -41.79 -60.47
C THR A 20 -26.94 -41.46 -59.27
N TRP A 21 -25.77 -42.09 -59.22
CA TRP A 21 -24.61 -41.53 -58.54
C TRP A 21 -24.29 -40.22 -59.26
N GLN A 22 -25.02 -39.16 -58.92
CA GLN A 22 -24.52 -37.82 -59.14
C GLN A 22 -23.20 -37.76 -58.38
N VAL A 23 -22.11 -37.90 -59.14
CA VAL A 23 -20.78 -37.61 -58.66
C VAL A 23 -20.85 -36.15 -58.24
N VAL A 24 -21.02 -35.93 -56.94
CA VAL A 24 -20.89 -34.62 -56.31
C VAL A 24 -19.46 -34.20 -56.61
N ARG A 25 -19.26 -33.47 -57.71
CA ARG A 25 -18.00 -32.82 -58.00
C ARG A 25 -17.82 -31.84 -56.87
N MET A 26 -16.97 -32.18 -55.91
CA MET A 26 -16.55 -31.22 -54.89
C MET A 26 -16.05 -29.98 -55.64
N PRO A 27 -16.46 -28.77 -55.22
CA PRO A 27 -15.89 -27.56 -55.78
C PRO A 27 -14.36 -27.64 -55.63
N PRO A 28 -13.58 -27.16 -56.61
CA PRO A 28 -12.14 -27.12 -56.48
C PRO A 28 -11.81 -26.38 -55.19
N ILE A 29 -11.12 -27.06 -54.28
CA ILE A 29 -10.65 -26.44 -53.03
C ILE A 29 -9.82 -25.24 -53.48
N PRO A 30 -10.14 -24.00 -53.05
CA PRO A 30 -9.43 -22.82 -53.51
C PRO A 30 -7.94 -23.02 -53.21
N GLU A 31 -7.08 -22.79 -54.20
CA GLU A 31 -5.64 -23.13 -54.16
C GLU A 31 -4.90 -22.53 -52.96
N PHE A 32 -5.47 -21.48 -52.35
CA PHE A 32 -5.00 -20.84 -51.13
C PHE A 32 -5.07 -21.74 -49.87
N LEU A 33 -5.98 -22.72 -49.82
CA LEU A 33 -6.18 -23.58 -48.63
C LEU A 33 -5.43 -24.92 -48.69
N GLY A 34 -4.95 -25.37 -49.85
CA GLY A 34 -4.38 -26.73 -49.97
C GLY A 34 -3.38 -26.98 -51.10
N GLY A 35 -2.99 -25.97 -51.88
CA GLY A 35 -1.94 -26.10 -52.90
C GLY A 35 -0.53 -25.78 -52.36
N PRO A 36 0.55 -26.08 -53.13
CA PRO A 36 1.93 -25.74 -52.76
C PRO A 36 2.12 -24.26 -52.40
N ASN A 37 1.36 -23.38 -53.07
CA ASN A 37 1.37 -21.93 -52.83
C ASN A 37 0.66 -21.54 -51.52
N GLY A 38 -0.35 -22.29 -51.08
CA GLY A 38 -1.03 -22.08 -49.81
C GLY A 38 -0.14 -22.42 -48.61
N ALA A 39 0.65 -23.49 -48.71
CA ALA A 39 1.65 -23.83 -47.69
C ALA A 39 2.71 -22.73 -47.53
N LEU A 40 3.21 -22.18 -48.66
CA LEU A 40 4.13 -21.05 -48.65
C LEU A 40 3.51 -19.81 -48.00
N PHE A 41 2.23 -19.52 -48.28
CA PHE A 41 1.54 -18.39 -47.65
C PHE A 41 1.45 -18.55 -46.12
N TRP A 42 1.06 -19.74 -45.63
CA TRP A 42 0.95 -19.99 -44.19
C TRP A 42 2.30 -19.95 -43.48
N THR A 43 3.37 -20.48 -44.09
CA THR A 43 4.72 -20.38 -43.51
C THR A 43 5.19 -18.93 -43.43
N CYS A 44 5.00 -18.13 -44.49
CA CYS A 44 5.29 -16.70 -44.48
C CYS A 44 4.45 -15.94 -43.46
N ALA A 45 3.15 -16.25 -43.36
CA ALA A 45 2.26 -15.65 -42.39
C ALA A 45 2.68 -15.97 -40.95
N LEU A 46 3.05 -17.22 -40.65
CA LEU A 46 3.55 -17.62 -39.33
C LEU A 46 4.90 -16.96 -38.99
N ILE A 47 5.79 -16.79 -39.96
CA ILE A 47 7.07 -16.08 -39.75
C ILE A 47 6.81 -14.60 -39.46
N LEU A 48 5.90 -13.95 -40.21
CA LEU A 48 5.52 -12.56 -39.98
C LEU A 48 4.86 -12.38 -38.61
N VAL A 49 3.88 -13.22 -38.27
CA VAL A 49 3.18 -13.19 -36.98
C VAL A 49 4.14 -13.50 -35.84
N GLY A 50 5.01 -14.49 -36.00
CA GLY A 50 6.06 -14.83 -35.03
C GLY A 50 7.04 -13.68 -34.80
N GLY A 51 7.48 -13.01 -35.87
CA GLY A 51 8.35 -11.84 -35.79
C GLY A 51 7.69 -10.63 -35.13
N ILE A 52 6.40 -10.40 -35.41
CA ILE A 52 5.59 -9.34 -34.81
C ILE A 52 5.38 -9.61 -33.31
N LEU A 53 5.09 -10.87 -32.93
CA LEU A 53 4.89 -11.28 -31.54
C LEU A 53 6.20 -11.39 -30.75
N TRP A 54 7.34 -11.54 -31.41
CA TRP A 54 8.64 -11.65 -30.74
C TRP A 54 9.04 -10.37 -29.99
N LYS A 55 8.75 -9.20 -30.57
CA LYS A 55 9.07 -7.90 -29.93
C LYS A 55 8.33 -7.70 -28.59
N PRO A 56 6.99 -7.82 -28.52
CA PRO A 56 6.28 -7.70 -27.25
C PRO A 56 6.67 -8.82 -26.29
N LEU A 57 6.84 -10.06 -26.75
CA LEU A 57 7.28 -11.16 -25.91
C LEU A 57 8.64 -10.87 -25.24
N ARG A 58 9.60 -10.33 -25.99
CA ARG A 58 10.92 -9.98 -25.45
C ARG A 58 10.85 -8.84 -24.42
N VAL A 59 9.96 -7.87 -24.62
CA VAL A 59 9.72 -6.79 -23.64
C VAL A 59 9.08 -7.34 -22.38
N ILE A 60 8.06 -8.19 -22.50
CA ILE A 60 7.40 -8.85 -21.37
C ILE A 60 8.40 -9.70 -20.59
N VAL A 61 9.22 -10.52 -21.26
CA VAL A 61 10.28 -11.31 -20.60
C VAL A 61 11.28 -10.40 -19.88
N ARG A 62 11.63 -9.24 -20.46
CA ARG A 62 12.54 -8.30 -19.80
C ARG A 62 11.92 -7.72 -18.52
N ARG A 63 10.64 -7.35 -18.55
CA ARG A 63 9.91 -6.87 -17.37
C ARG A 63 9.68 -7.96 -16.34
N LEU A 64 9.40 -9.20 -16.77
CA LEU A 64 9.28 -10.34 -15.87
C LEU A 64 10.59 -10.64 -15.13
N ARG A 65 11.76 -10.40 -15.74
CA ARG A 65 13.05 -10.50 -15.04
C ARG A 65 13.20 -9.45 -13.95
N GLU A 66 12.72 -8.24 -14.17
CA GLU A 66 12.69 -7.18 -13.16
C GLU A 66 11.73 -7.54 -12.02
N PHE A 67 10.53 -8.06 -12.36
CA PHE A 67 9.60 -8.60 -11.37
C PHE A 67 10.16 -9.81 -10.61
N ALA A 68 10.92 -10.69 -11.26
CA ALA A 68 11.58 -11.80 -10.59
C ALA A 68 12.64 -11.32 -9.60
N ALA A 69 13.40 -10.27 -9.93
CA ALA A 69 14.34 -9.65 -9.01
C ALA A 69 13.62 -8.97 -7.83
N PHE A 70 12.45 -8.37 -8.07
CA PHE A 70 11.59 -7.85 -7.01
C PHE A 70 11.06 -8.96 -6.10
N LEU A 71 10.59 -10.08 -6.66
CA LEU A 71 10.15 -11.24 -5.88
C LEU A 71 11.30 -11.87 -5.07
N ASP A 72 12.51 -11.90 -5.62
CA ASP A 72 13.73 -12.35 -4.91
C ASP A 72 14.03 -11.42 -3.71
N GLN A 73 13.84 -10.10 -3.86
CA GLN A 73 13.94 -9.14 -2.76
C GLN A 73 12.79 -9.27 -1.74
N TRP A 74 11.59 -9.62 -2.20
CA TRP A 74 10.40 -9.78 -1.38
C TRP A 74 10.46 -11.04 -0.49
N ASN A 75 10.92 -12.16 -1.07
CA ASN A 75 11.08 -13.44 -0.38
C ASN A 75 12.38 -13.51 0.42
N GLY A 76 13.38 -12.71 0.07
CA GLY A 76 14.70 -12.77 0.67
C GLY A 76 15.57 -13.85 0.04
N LYS A 77 16.88 -13.78 0.28
CA LYS A 77 17.84 -14.71 -0.32
C LYS A 77 18.12 -15.85 0.65
N PRO A 78 17.96 -17.12 0.23
CA PRO A 78 18.35 -18.25 1.05
C PRO A 78 19.86 -18.27 1.26
N GLU A 79 20.29 -18.84 2.38
CA GLU A 79 21.69 -19.02 2.70
C GLU A 79 22.38 -19.83 1.59
N LYS A 80 23.39 -19.26 0.95
CA LYS A 80 24.17 -19.98 -0.06
C LYS A 80 25.37 -20.63 0.62
N ARG A 81 25.44 -21.96 0.52
CA ARG A 81 26.56 -22.77 0.98
C ARG A 81 27.37 -23.28 -0.20
N ASP A 82 28.69 -23.38 -0.02
CA ASP A 82 29.59 -23.99 -0.99
C ASP A 82 29.41 -25.51 -1.07
N ARG A 83 30.05 -26.16 -2.04
CA ARG A 83 30.21 -27.63 -2.10
C ARG A 83 30.91 -28.20 -0.87
N ALA A 84 31.69 -27.38 -0.15
CA ALA A 84 32.33 -27.72 1.12
C ALA A 84 31.48 -27.35 2.36
N ASP A 85 30.18 -27.08 2.18
CA ASP A 85 29.20 -26.74 3.22
C ASP A 85 29.53 -25.48 4.05
N GLN A 86 30.43 -24.63 3.55
CA GLN A 86 30.74 -23.33 4.15
C GLN A 86 29.74 -22.27 3.70
N ILE A 87 29.31 -21.41 4.63
CA ILE A 87 28.36 -20.33 4.37
C ILE A 87 29.08 -19.23 3.58
N ILE A 88 28.76 -19.09 2.29
CA ILE A 88 29.32 -18.03 1.43
C ILE A 88 28.48 -16.76 1.57
N GLN A 89 27.17 -16.89 1.80
CA GLN A 89 26.25 -15.77 1.87
C GLN A 89 25.19 -16.02 2.94
N HIS A 90 25.18 -15.19 3.98
CA HIS A 90 24.17 -15.23 5.03
C HIS A 90 22.79 -14.93 4.47
N ALA A 91 21.77 -15.63 4.98
CA ALA A 91 20.38 -15.41 4.60
C ALA A 91 19.98 -13.96 4.91
N VAL A 92 19.46 -13.25 3.89
CA VAL A 92 18.95 -11.88 4.06
C VAL A 92 17.42 -11.98 4.14
N PRO A 93 16.79 -11.60 5.27
CA PRO A 93 15.34 -11.68 5.42
C PRO A 93 14.66 -10.72 4.44
N GLY A 94 13.70 -11.27 3.68
CA GLY A 94 12.90 -10.54 2.71
C GLY A 94 11.97 -9.52 3.36
N VAL A 95 11.38 -8.66 2.53
CA VAL A 95 10.43 -7.61 2.98
C VAL A 95 9.23 -8.23 3.71
N SER A 96 8.74 -9.39 3.28
CA SER A 96 7.66 -10.13 3.94
C SER A 96 7.98 -10.51 5.39
N ALA A 97 9.20 -11.01 5.64
CA ALA A 97 9.65 -11.34 6.99
C ALA A 97 9.77 -10.09 7.88
N ARG A 98 10.18 -8.95 7.30
CA ARG A 98 10.23 -7.68 8.03
C ARG A 98 8.84 -7.16 8.38
N ILE A 99 7.87 -7.28 7.47
CA ILE A 99 6.48 -6.89 7.72
C ILE A 99 5.89 -7.72 8.86
N LEU A 100 6.11 -9.04 8.89
CA LEU A 100 5.69 -9.89 10.01
C LEU A 100 6.31 -9.47 11.35
N THR A 101 7.60 -9.12 11.37
CA THR A 101 8.24 -8.63 12.61
C THR A 101 7.76 -7.24 13.03
N LEU A 102 7.31 -6.41 12.07
CA LEU A 102 6.71 -5.11 12.37
C LEU A 102 5.28 -5.28 12.85
N GLU A 103 4.52 -6.22 12.30
CA GLU A 103 3.18 -6.60 12.73
C GLU A 103 3.20 -7.14 14.17
N GLU A 104 4.18 -7.99 14.53
CA GLU A 104 4.36 -8.46 15.91
C GLU A 104 4.69 -7.29 16.89
N LYS A 105 5.46 -6.29 16.44
CA LYS A 105 5.74 -5.08 17.23
C LYS A 105 4.50 -4.18 17.33
N THR A 106 3.70 -4.08 16.27
CA THR A 106 2.46 -3.31 16.26
C THR A 106 1.38 -3.98 17.09
N GLU A 107 1.30 -5.31 17.09
CA GLU A 107 0.38 -6.09 17.94
C GLU A 107 0.74 -5.95 19.41
N ARG A 108 2.05 -5.95 19.75
CA ARG A 108 2.53 -5.67 21.11
C ARG A 108 2.18 -4.25 21.55
N ILE A 109 2.38 -3.25 20.69
CA ILE A 109 1.97 -1.87 20.95
C ILE A 109 0.44 -1.75 21.04
N HIS A 110 -0.32 -2.44 20.20
CA HIS A 110 -1.79 -2.41 20.21
C HIS A 110 -2.36 -3.04 21.48
N HIS A 111 -1.73 -4.13 21.97
CA HIS A 111 -2.09 -4.78 23.22
C HIS A 111 -1.67 -3.97 24.45
N GLU A 112 -0.63 -3.13 24.34
CA GLU A 112 -0.25 -2.15 25.37
C GLU A 112 -1.13 -0.89 25.34
N VAL A 113 -1.61 -0.50 24.15
CA VAL A 113 -2.51 0.66 23.96
C VAL A 113 -3.97 0.30 24.24
N THR A 114 -4.33 -0.99 24.27
CA THR A 114 -5.69 -1.48 24.55
C THR A 114 -5.67 -2.83 25.28
N PRO A 115 -5.74 -2.85 26.62
CA PRO A 115 -6.98 -2.52 27.33
C PRO A 115 -6.72 -1.57 28.51
N ASN A 116 -6.68 -0.27 28.24
CA ASN A 116 -6.92 0.77 29.24
C ASN A 116 -7.84 1.88 28.69
N HIS A 117 -8.77 1.47 27.81
CA HIS A 117 -9.78 2.30 27.14
C HIS A 117 -10.90 2.77 28.09
N GLY A 118 -10.49 3.41 29.18
CA GLY A 118 -11.34 4.27 29.99
C GLY A 118 -10.59 5.48 30.56
N GLY A 119 -9.24 5.49 30.53
CA GLY A 119 -8.45 6.43 31.34
C GLY A 119 -7.30 7.13 30.64
N SER A 120 -7.20 7.18 29.30
CA SER A 120 -6.00 7.78 28.68
C SER A 120 -6.19 9.20 28.15
N ILE A 121 -7.29 9.51 27.46
CA ILE A 121 -7.52 10.88 26.95
C ILE A 121 -8.37 11.68 27.93
N LYS A 122 -9.51 11.14 28.36
CA LYS A 122 -10.39 11.83 29.31
C LYS A 122 -9.71 12.10 30.65
N ASP A 123 -8.86 11.19 31.12
CA ASP A 123 -8.09 11.37 32.34
C ASP A 123 -6.90 12.32 32.16
N ALA A 124 -6.27 12.34 30.98
CA ALA A 124 -5.27 13.35 30.66
C ALA A 124 -5.91 14.75 30.61
N VAL A 125 -7.09 14.87 30.01
CA VAL A 125 -7.88 16.11 29.99
C VAL A 125 -8.30 16.51 31.40
N LYS A 126 -8.82 15.58 32.21
CA LYS A 126 -9.17 15.83 33.61
C LYS A 126 -7.96 16.31 34.42
N ARG A 127 -6.79 15.69 34.26
CA ARG A 127 -5.54 16.14 34.91
C ARG A 127 -5.10 17.53 34.46
N ILE A 128 -5.37 17.90 33.21
CA ILE A 128 -5.10 19.25 32.69
C ILE A 128 -6.07 20.26 33.31
N GLU A 129 -7.37 19.94 33.37
CA GLU A 129 -8.38 20.79 34.01
C GLU A 129 -8.09 21.00 35.50
N ASP A 130 -7.75 19.93 36.23
CA ASP A 130 -7.40 20.00 37.66
C ASP A 130 -6.18 20.90 37.88
N ARG A 131 -5.13 20.77 37.06
CA ARG A 131 -3.96 21.66 37.12
C ARG A 131 -4.31 23.10 36.77
N SER A 132 -5.17 23.32 35.77
CA SER A 132 -5.60 24.66 35.38
C SER A 132 -6.35 25.35 36.53
N ASN A 133 -7.25 24.65 37.21
CA ASN A 133 -7.97 25.16 38.36
C ASN A 133 -7.03 25.47 39.54
N GLU A 134 -6.06 24.61 39.81
CA GLU A 134 -5.05 24.86 40.85
C GLU A 134 -4.22 26.12 40.56
N THR A 135 -3.80 26.31 39.30
CA THR A 135 -3.07 27.53 38.90
C THR A 135 -3.92 28.78 39.03
N ALA A 136 -5.20 28.71 38.68
CA ALA A 136 -6.13 29.84 38.84
C ALA A 136 -6.32 30.21 40.31
N TYR A 137 -6.42 29.22 41.20
CA TYR A 137 -6.53 29.46 42.64
C TYR A 137 -5.26 30.12 43.21
N LYS A 138 -4.09 29.60 42.86
CA LYS A 138 -2.80 30.19 43.25
C LYS A 138 -2.65 31.62 42.73
N LEU A 139 -3.09 31.89 41.50
CA LEU A 139 -3.08 33.23 40.93
C LEU A 139 -3.94 34.18 41.79
N ALA A 140 -5.18 33.79 42.10
CA ALA A 140 -6.08 34.58 42.94
C ALA A 140 -5.49 34.85 44.34
N GLU A 141 -4.87 33.85 44.95
CA GLU A 141 -4.19 34.02 46.25
C GLU A 141 -3.03 35.02 46.16
N THR A 142 -2.19 34.92 45.12
CA THR A 142 -1.09 35.87 44.94
C THR A 142 -1.57 37.29 44.66
N THR A 143 -2.69 37.45 43.95
CA THR A 143 -3.31 38.76 43.72
C THR A 143 -3.83 39.36 45.03
N ALA A 144 -4.45 38.56 45.91
CA ALA A 144 -4.89 39.03 47.22
C ALA A 144 -3.72 39.49 48.10
N LYS A 145 -2.63 38.70 48.16
CA LYS A 145 -1.41 39.11 48.90
C LYS A 145 -0.79 40.38 48.33
N LEU A 146 -0.82 40.55 47.00
CA LEU A 146 -0.30 41.76 46.38
C LEU A 146 -1.11 43.00 46.78
N ASP A 147 -2.43 42.88 46.88
CA ASP A 147 -3.30 43.98 47.33
C ASP A 147 -3.02 44.37 48.80
N GLU A 148 -2.83 43.38 49.67
CA GLU A 148 -2.39 43.61 51.06
C GLU A 148 -1.05 44.36 51.12
N HIS A 149 -0.07 43.94 50.31
CA HIS A 149 1.22 44.63 50.24
C HIS A 149 1.11 46.07 49.72
N ILE A 150 0.19 46.34 48.79
CA ILE A 150 -0.09 47.69 48.29
C ILE A 150 -0.66 48.58 49.40
N VAL A 151 -1.55 48.05 50.23
CA VAL A 151 -2.11 48.80 51.37
C VAL A 151 -1.01 49.12 52.40
N ILE A 152 -0.20 48.12 52.77
CA ILE A 152 0.90 48.31 53.73
C ILE A 152 1.91 49.35 53.20
N ALA A 153 2.25 49.30 51.91
CA ALA A 153 3.14 50.29 51.30
C ALA A 153 2.58 51.71 51.40
N LYS A 154 1.27 51.90 51.10
CA LYS A 154 0.60 53.20 51.24
C LYS A 154 0.57 53.70 52.69
N GLU A 155 0.43 52.81 53.66
CA GLU A 155 0.47 53.18 55.08
C GLU A 155 1.88 53.57 55.52
N SER A 156 2.90 52.84 55.06
CA SER A 156 4.30 53.19 55.29
C SER A 156 4.64 54.57 54.72
N ASP A 157 4.19 54.88 53.50
CA ASP A 157 4.43 56.20 52.88
C ASP A 157 3.80 57.33 53.71
N LYS A 158 2.57 57.16 54.19
CA LYS A 158 1.91 58.12 55.09
C LYS A 158 2.63 58.27 56.43
N ALA A 159 3.16 57.18 56.98
CA ALA A 159 3.93 57.22 58.23
C ALA A 159 5.27 57.95 58.03
N GLN A 160 5.93 57.75 56.90
CA GLN A 160 7.14 58.48 56.52
C GLN A 160 6.87 59.98 56.35
N GLU A 161 5.77 60.38 55.72
CA GLU A 161 5.38 61.79 55.57
C GLU A 161 5.20 62.48 56.93
N LYS A 162 4.52 61.82 57.88
CA LYS A 162 4.39 62.33 59.26
C LYS A 162 5.72 62.44 59.98
N LEU A 163 6.59 61.44 59.85
CA LEU A 163 7.93 61.48 60.44
C LEU A 163 8.76 62.64 59.89
N VAL A 164 8.68 62.90 58.59
CA VAL A 164 9.33 64.05 57.96
C VAL A 164 8.80 65.37 58.53
N GLU A 165 7.48 65.48 58.72
CA GLU A 165 6.86 66.66 59.33
C GLU A 165 7.33 66.88 60.78
N ASP A 166 7.34 65.82 61.59
CA ASP A 166 7.77 65.88 62.99
C ASP A 166 9.25 66.19 63.13
N VAL A 167 10.11 65.62 62.28
CA VAL A 167 11.53 65.98 62.20
C VAL A 167 11.69 67.44 61.78
N GLY A 168 10.88 67.95 60.86
CA GLY A 168 10.85 69.37 60.48
C GLY A 168 10.51 70.29 61.65
N LYS A 169 9.52 69.92 62.47
CA LYS A 169 9.16 70.64 63.71
C LYS A 169 10.25 70.56 64.78
N LEU A 170 10.90 69.41 64.92
CA LEU A 170 12.04 69.25 65.82
C LEU A 170 13.22 70.12 65.38
N LYS A 171 13.55 70.12 64.08
CA LYS A 171 14.60 70.97 63.52
C LYS A 171 14.31 72.44 63.79
N SER A 172 13.10 72.92 63.53
CA SER A 172 12.74 74.32 63.78
C SER A 172 12.77 74.70 65.27
N LYS A 173 12.48 73.75 66.17
CA LYS A 173 12.51 73.96 67.62
C LYS A 173 13.92 73.97 68.22
N TYR A 174 14.83 73.12 67.71
CA TYR A 174 16.14 72.87 68.34
C TYR A 174 17.33 73.38 67.51
N ALA A 175 17.13 73.73 66.24
CA ALA A 175 18.13 74.31 65.35
C ALA A 175 17.49 75.42 64.48
N PRO A 176 17.02 76.53 65.09
CA PRO A 176 16.52 77.66 64.33
C PRO A 176 17.66 78.17 63.44
N GLU A 177 17.41 78.24 62.13
CA GLU A 177 18.40 78.75 61.19
C GLU A 177 18.70 80.21 61.56
N THR A 178 19.94 80.46 61.98
CA THR A 178 20.51 81.80 62.27
C THR A 178 20.75 82.59 61.00
#